data_AF-A0A7L3KYP7-F1
#
_entry.id   AF-A0A7L3KYP7-F1
#
_cell.length_a   1.000
_cell.length_b   1.000
_cell.length_c   1.000
_cell.angle_alpha   90.00
_cell.angle_beta   90.00
_cell.angle_gamma   90.00
#
_symmetry.space_group_name_H-M   'P 1'
#
loop_
_entity.id
_entity.type
_entity.pdbx_description
1 polymer ?
#
loop_
_entity_poly.entity_id
_entity_poly.type
_entity_poly.pdbx_seq_one_letter_code
_entity_poly.pdbx_strand_id
1 'polypeptide(L)'
;RLFQDHPETLDRFEKFKGLTTPEARKGSEDLKKHGVIVLTQLGKILKAKSNHEAELKPLSQTHATKHKIPVKYLEFISEVIIKVIAEKHAADFGADAQAAMKKALEMFRNDMASKYKEFGFQG
;
A
#
# COMPACT_ATOMS: atom_id res chain seq x y z
N ARG A 1 9.99 5.65 4.76
CA ARG A 1 10.06 5.48 3.30
C ARG A 1 8.87 6.18 2.65
N LEU A 2 7.65 5.63 2.60
CA LEU A 2 6.51 6.29 1.94
C LEU A 2 6.33 7.80 2.26
N PHE A 3 6.13 8.15 3.54
CA PHE A 3 5.97 9.57 3.93
C PHE A 3 7.24 10.43 3.80
N GLN A 4 8.40 9.81 3.56
CA GLN A 4 9.67 10.51 3.37
C GLN A 4 9.90 10.77 1.87
N ASP A 5 9.60 9.77 1.04
CA ASP A 5 9.78 9.81 -0.41
C ASP A 5 8.61 10.55 -1.09
N HIS A 6 7.42 10.47 -0.49
CA HIS A 6 6.17 11.09 -0.95
C HIS A 6 5.42 11.74 0.22
N PRO A 7 5.86 12.92 0.70
CA PRO A 7 5.25 13.62 1.83
C PRO A 7 3.75 13.88 1.67
N GLU A 8 3.27 14.10 0.44
CA GLU A 8 1.86 14.33 0.10
C GLU A 8 0.94 13.17 0.50
N THR A 9 1.50 11.96 0.66
CA THR A 9 0.74 10.80 1.10
C THR A 9 0.37 10.88 2.58
N LEU A 10 1.12 11.63 3.39
CA LEU A 10 0.85 11.82 4.82
C LEU A 10 -0.45 12.60 5.05
N ASP A 11 -0.81 13.51 4.15
CA ASP A 11 -2.02 14.34 4.24
C ASP A 11 -3.32 13.52 4.17
N ARG A 12 -3.25 12.27 3.72
CA ARG A 12 -4.39 11.34 3.71
C ARG A 12 -4.60 10.64 5.05
N PHE A 13 -3.65 10.76 5.98
CA PHE A 13 -3.71 10.13 7.29
C PHE A 13 -3.93 11.18 8.38
N GLU A 14 -5.17 11.57 8.62
CA GLU A 14 -5.51 12.58 9.64
C GLU A 14 -4.89 12.28 11.02
N LYS A 15 -4.86 11.00 11.41
CA LYS A 15 -4.23 10.53 12.65
C LYS A 15 -2.72 10.75 12.69
N PHE A 16 -2.05 10.82 11.55
CA PHE A 16 -0.58 10.86 11.42
C PHE A 16 -0.04 12.19 10.87
N LYS A 17 -0.90 13.15 10.49
CA LYS A 17 -0.48 14.46 9.95
C LYS A 17 0.53 15.19 10.82
N GLY A 18 0.46 15.04 12.15
CA GLY A 18 1.41 15.64 13.09
C GLY A 18 2.80 14.97 13.14
N LEU A 19 3.00 13.82 12.49
CA LEU A 19 4.25 13.07 12.49
C LEU A 19 5.18 13.53 11.35
N THR A 20 5.63 14.78 11.41
CA THR A 20 6.41 15.41 10.33
C THR A 20 7.86 14.95 10.31
N THR A 21 8.46 14.62 11.46
CA THR A 21 9.87 14.18 11.53
C THR A 21 10.02 12.66 11.39
N PRO A 22 11.16 12.16 10.85
CA PRO A 22 11.45 10.73 10.80
C PRO A 22 11.46 10.06 12.19
N GLU A 23 11.92 10.75 13.21
CA GLU A 23 12.00 10.29 14.60
C GLU A 23 10.60 10.12 15.20
N ALA A 24 9.72 11.10 15.00
CA ALA A 24 8.32 11.02 15.44
C ALA A 24 7.58 9.86 14.76
N ARG A 25 7.85 9.64 13.46
CA ARG A 25 7.30 8.50 12.72
C ARG A 25 7.82 7.16 13.25
N LYS A 26 9.11 7.04 13.55
CA LYS A 26 9.69 5.82 14.12
C LYS A 26 9.18 5.51 15.53
N GLY A 27 8.92 6.54 16.34
CA GLY A 27 8.42 6.40 17.71
C GLY A 27 6.91 6.15 17.83
N SER A 28 6.14 6.32 16.76
CA SER A 28 4.68 6.18 16.81
C SER A 28 4.24 4.71 16.82
N GLU A 29 3.71 4.25 17.96
CA GLU A 29 3.10 2.92 18.07
C GLU A 29 1.86 2.76 17.18
N ASP A 30 1.08 3.83 17.02
CA ASP A 30 -0.09 3.82 16.14
C ASP A 30 0.31 3.66 14.67
N LEU A 31 1.38 4.32 14.23
CA LEU A 31 1.88 4.13 12.87
C LEU A 31 2.41 2.71 12.66
N LYS A 32 3.07 2.14 13.67
CA LYS A 32 3.49 0.73 13.66
C LYS A 32 2.29 -0.23 13.54
N LYS A 33 1.26 -0.04 14.37
CA LYS A 33 0.01 -0.83 14.30
C LYS A 33 -0.65 -0.71 12.93
N HIS A 34 -0.71 0.50 12.39
CA HIS A 34 -1.28 0.74 11.07
C HIS A 34 -0.47 0.04 9.97
N GLY A 35 0.87 0.10 10.00
CA GLY A 35 1.73 -0.62 9.08
C GLY A 35 1.50 -2.14 9.09
N VAL A 36 1.27 -2.73 10.27
CA VAL A 36 0.92 -4.16 10.40
C VAL A 36 -0.41 -4.46 9.72
N ILE A 37 -1.43 -3.62 9.88
CA ILE A 37 -2.73 -3.80 9.23
C ILE A 37 -2.57 -3.77 7.70
N VAL A 38 -1.86 -2.78 7.16
CA VAL A 38 -1.65 -2.61 5.72
C VAL A 38 -0.92 -3.84 5.13
N LEU A 39 0.20 -4.26 5.73
CA LEU A 39 0.97 -5.40 5.25
C LEU A 39 0.23 -6.73 5.42
N THR A 40 -0.57 -6.88 6.47
CA THR A 40 -1.40 -8.07 6.68
C THR A 40 -2.46 -8.19 5.61
N GLN A 41 -3.19 -7.11 5.31
CA GLN A 41 -4.25 -7.13 4.31
C GLN A 41 -3.69 -7.35 2.90
N LEU A 42 -2.58 -6.69 2.57
CA LEU A 42 -1.87 -6.93 1.32
C LEU A 42 -1.38 -8.39 1.22
N GLY A 43 -0.83 -8.94 2.30
CA GLY A 43 -0.39 -10.34 2.35
C GLY A 43 -1.52 -11.33 2.09
N LYS A 44 -2.74 -11.07 2.57
CA LYS A 44 -3.92 -11.90 2.28
C LYS A 44 -4.29 -11.85 0.79
N ILE A 45 -4.31 -10.66 0.21
CA ILE A 45 -4.60 -10.46 -1.23
C ILE A 45 -3.58 -11.21 -2.10
N LEU A 46 -2.28 -11.04 -1.81
CA LEU A 46 -1.21 -11.72 -2.55
C LEU A 46 -1.29 -13.25 -2.44
N LYS A 47 -1.62 -13.78 -1.25
CA LYS A 47 -1.81 -15.23 -1.04
C LYS A 47 -3.03 -15.79 -1.77
N ALA A 48 -4.10 -14.99 -1.87
CA ALA A 48 -5.32 -15.36 -2.58
C ALA A 48 -5.16 -15.39 -4.11
N LYS A 49 -4.04 -14.87 -4.65
CA LYS A 49 -3.71 -14.85 -6.09
C LYS A 49 -4.87 -14.28 -6.90
N SER A 50 -5.55 -15.07 -7.74
CA SER A 50 -6.68 -14.61 -8.56
C SER A 50 -8.03 -14.59 -7.81
N ASN A 51 -8.13 -15.21 -6.64
CA ASN A 51 -9.38 -15.30 -5.86
C ASN A 51 -9.40 -14.30 -4.70
N HIS A 52 -8.97 -13.06 -4.95
CA HIS A 52 -8.76 -12.06 -3.90
C HIS A 52 -9.90 -11.03 -3.79
N GLU A 53 -11.00 -11.20 -4.53
CA GLU A 53 -12.10 -10.22 -4.59
C GLU A 53 -12.72 -9.95 -3.21
N ALA A 54 -12.91 -11.00 -2.40
CA ALA A 54 -13.49 -10.88 -1.06
C ALA A 54 -12.65 -9.97 -0.13
N GLU A 55 -11.34 -10.01 -0.27
CA GLU A 55 -10.40 -9.18 0.52
C GLU A 55 -10.22 -7.78 -0.12
N LEU A 56 -10.34 -7.69 -1.44
CA LEU A 56 -10.16 -6.45 -2.21
C LEU A 56 -11.35 -5.50 -2.09
N LYS A 57 -12.58 -6.02 -2.11
CA LYS A 57 -13.80 -5.22 -2.10
C LYS A 57 -13.89 -4.26 -0.89
N PRO A 58 -13.73 -4.71 0.38
CA PRO A 58 -13.78 -3.79 1.52
C PRO A 58 -12.61 -2.78 1.50
N LEU A 59 -11.44 -3.20 1.02
CA LEU A 59 -10.27 -2.33 0.91
C LEU A 59 -10.50 -1.22 -0.13
N SER A 60 -10.90 -1.59 -1.34
CA SER A 60 -11.20 -0.66 -2.43
C SER A 60 -12.35 0.29 -2.08
N GLN A 61 -13.42 -0.20 -1.44
CA GLN A 61 -14.53 0.64 -1.00
C GLN A 61 -14.06 1.71 -0.02
N THR A 62 -13.33 1.33 1.03
CA THR A 62 -12.84 2.29 2.05
C THR A 62 -11.86 3.30 1.45
N HIS A 63 -10.97 2.85 0.56
CA HIS A 63 -10.00 3.73 -0.07
C HIS A 63 -10.62 4.69 -1.10
N ALA A 64 -11.66 4.28 -1.82
CA ALA A 64 -12.41 5.12 -2.77
C ALA A 64 -13.37 6.11 -2.09
N THR A 65 -14.11 5.64 -1.07
CA THR A 65 -15.24 6.41 -0.52
C THR A 65 -14.86 7.25 0.69
N LYS A 66 -14.03 6.70 1.60
CA LYS A 66 -13.67 7.35 2.86
C LYS A 66 -12.33 8.07 2.77
N HIS A 67 -11.29 7.36 2.33
CA HIS A 67 -9.93 7.89 2.37
C HIS A 67 -9.55 8.69 1.12
N LYS A 68 -10.30 8.52 0.02
CA LYS A 68 -10.08 9.20 -1.27
C LYS A 68 -8.63 9.06 -1.74
N ILE A 69 -8.12 7.83 -1.69
CA ILE A 69 -6.73 7.51 -2.04
C ILE A 69 -6.64 7.29 -3.55
N PRO A 70 -5.90 8.14 -4.30
CA PRO A 70 -5.72 7.93 -5.73
C PRO A 70 -4.89 6.68 -6.01
N VAL A 71 -5.09 6.05 -7.17
CA VAL A 71 -4.29 4.90 -7.64
C VAL A 71 -2.80 5.25 -7.67
N LYS A 72 -2.45 6.52 -7.93
CA LYS A 72 -1.05 6.99 -7.88
C LYS A 72 -0.38 6.75 -6.53
N TYR A 73 -1.11 6.86 -5.42
CA TYR A 73 -0.54 6.61 -4.09
C TYR A 73 -0.36 5.11 -3.82
N LEU A 74 -1.19 4.27 -4.44
CA LEU A 74 -0.99 2.81 -4.43
C LEU A 74 0.28 2.41 -5.19
N GLU A 75 0.64 3.14 -6.24
CA GLU A 75 1.92 2.98 -6.96
C GLU A 75 3.11 3.33 -6.04
N PHE A 76 3.07 4.47 -5.36
CA PHE A 76 4.12 4.88 -4.43
C PHE A 76 4.37 3.85 -3.32
N ILE A 77 3.31 3.35 -2.67
CA ILE A 77 3.48 2.34 -1.62
C ILE A 77 3.99 1.01 -2.22
N SER A 78 3.59 0.66 -3.44
CA SER A 78 4.08 -0.55 -4.12
C SER A 78 5.60 -0.49 -4.33
N GLU A 79 6.11 0.63 -4.83
CA GLU A 79 7.55 0.84 -5.01
C GLU A 79 8.31 0.79 -3.68
N VAL A 80 7.77 1.44 -2.65
CA VAL A 80 8.36 1.44 -1.31
C VAL A 80 8.44 0.02 -0.74
N ILE A 81 7.39 -0.80 -0.92
CA ILE A 81 7.39 -2.19 -0.45
C ILE A 81 8.51 -2.99 -1.12
N ILE A 82 8.64 -2.88 -2.45
CA ILE A 82 9.70 -3.57 -3.21
C ILE A 82 11.09 -3.13 -2.74
N LYS A 83 11.32 -1.81 -2.60
CA LYS A 83 12.60 -1.27 -2.11
C LYS A 83 12.94 -1.82 -0.71
N VAL A 84 11.98 -1.81 0.22
CA VAL A 84 12.21 -2.28 1.59
C VAL A 84 12.46 -3.79 1.66
N ILE A 85 11.76 -4.60 0.85
CA ILE A 85 12.01 -6.04 0.80
C ILE A 85 13.40 -6.32 0.21
N ALA A 86 13.77 -5.62 -0.87
CA ALA A 86 15.11 -5.75 -1.47
C ALA A 86 16.22 -5.35 -0.50
N GLU A 87 16.05 -4.28 0.29
CA GLU A 87 17.00 -3.87 1.33
C GLU A 87 17.15 -4.92 2.45
N LYS A 88 16.06 -5.59 2.84
CA LYS A 88 16.05 -6.50 4.00
C LYS A 88 16.30 -7.97 3.68
N HIS A 89 15.96 -8.40 2.46
CA HIS A 89 15.99 -9.78 2.01
C HIS A 89 16.73 -9.90 0.67
N ALA A 90 17.84 -9.17 0.50
CA ALA A 90 18.60 -9.11 -0.75
C ALA A 90 19.01 -10.49 -1.30
N ALA A 91 19.29 -11.45 -0.41
CA ALA A 91 19.65 -12.82 -0.79
C ALA A 91 18.48 -13.61 -1.40
N ASP A 92 17.25 -13.38 -0.93
CA ASP A 92 16.05 -14.11 -1.34
C ASP A 92 15.19 -13.34 -2.35
N PHE A 93 15.51 -12.06 -2.58
CA PHE A 93 14.71 -11.13 -3.38
C PHE A 93 15.50 -10.56 -4.58
N GLY A 94 16.04 -11.48 -5.38
CA GLY A 94 16.73 -11.19 -6.64
C GLY A 94 15.80 -10.64 -7.75
N ALA A 95 16.35 -10.46 -8.94
CA ALA A 95 15.65 -9.80 -10.07
C ALA A 95 14.30 -10.45 -10.41
N ASP A 96 14.25 -11.78 -10.47
CA ASP A 96 13.02 -12.52 -10.81
C ASP A 96 11.95 -12.37 -9.72
N ALA A 97 12.34 -12.45 -8.45
CA ALA A 97 11.43 -12.26 -7.31
C ALA A 97 10.90 -10.82 -7.27
N GLN A 98 11.75 -9.83 -7.56
CA GLN A 98 11.33 -8.43 -7.69
C GLN A 98 10.36 -8.23 -8.85
N ALA A 99 10.62 -8.83 -10.01
CA ALA A 99 9.73 -8.76 -11.18
C ALA A 99 8.38 -9.41 -10.89
N ALA A 100 8.36 -10.57 -10.23
CA ALA A 100 7.15 -11.24 -9.81
C ALA A 100 6.34 -10.39 -8.82
N MET A 101 6.99 -9.78 -7.82
CA MET A 101 6.33 -8.89 -6.86
C MET A 101 5.79 -7.62 -7.53
N LYS A 102 6.53 -7.04 -8.47
CA LYS A 102 6.06 -5.90 -9.28
C LYS A 102 4.78 -6.24 -10.01
N LYS A 103 4.74 -7.39 -10.69
CA LYS A 103 3.56 -7.85 -11.42
C LYS A 103 2.37 -8.13 -10.51
N ALA A 104 2.60 -8.71 -9.32
CA ALA A 104 1.55 -8.95 -8.35
C ALA A 104 0.96 -7.64 -7.79
N LEU A 105 1.81 -6.66 -7.48
CA LEU A 105 1.38 -5.34 -7.02
C LEU A 105 0.70 -4.54 -8.13
N GLU A 106 1.11 -4.70 -9.39
CA GLU A 106 0.45 -4.10 -10.55
C GLU A 106 -0.97 -4.66 -10.75
N MET A 107 -1.13 -5.98 -10.69
CA MET A 107 -2.45 -6.63 -10.71
C MET A 107 -3.35 -6.08 -9.61
N PHE A 108 -2.85 -6.03 -8.37
CA PHE A 108 -3.56 -5.43 -7.24
C PHE A 108 -4.01 -3.99 -7.52
N ARG A 109 -3.14 -3.14 -8.09
CA ARG A 109 -3.50 -1.75 -8.43
C ARG A 109 -4.56 -1.69 -9.54
N ASN A 110 -4.46 -2.54 -10.54
CA ASN A 110 -5.44 -2.60 -11.64
C ASN A 110 -6.82 -3.02 -11.12
N ASP A 111 -6.87 -4.02 -10.23
CA ASP A 111 -8.12 -4.49 -9.65
C ASP A 111 -8.72 -3.44 -8.69
N MET A 112 -7.89 -2.76 -7.90
CA MET A 112 -8.31 -1.59 -7.10
C MET A 112 -8.91 -0.49 -7.98
N ALA A 113 -8.24 -0.13 -9.07
CA ALA A 113 -8.70 0.90 -10.01
C ALA A 113 -10.02 0.50 -10.68
N SER A 114 -10.21 -0.78 -11.01
CA SER A 114 -11.48 -1.30 -11.52
C SER A 114 -12.59 -1.14 -10.49
N LYS A 115 -12.36 -1.54 -9.24
CA LYS A 115 -13.33 -1.39 -8.15
C LYS A 115 -13.62 0.08 -7.80
N TYR A 116 -12.63 0.97 -7.89
CA TYR A 116 -12.85 2.40 -7.70
C TYR A 116 -13.89 2.97 -8.65
N LYS A 117 -13.87 2.54 -9.93
CA LYS A 117 -14.90 2.92 -10.91
C LYS A 117 -16.28 2.43 -10.51
N GLU A 118 -16.40 1.21 -9.99
CA GLU A 118 -17.67 0.67 -9.45
C GLU A 118 -18.21 1.52 -8.29
N PHE A 119 -17.33 2.15 -7.51
CA PHE A 119 -17.69 3.06 -6.40
C PHE A 119 -17.79 4.54 -6.82
N GLY A 120 -17.74 4.85 -8.12
CA GLY A 120 -17.83 6.22 -8.62
C GLY A 120 -16.62 7.11 -8.28
N PHE A 121 -15.46 6.52 -7.98
CA PHE A 121 -14.22 7.24 -7.74
C PHE A 121 -13.29 7.12 -8.96
N GLN A 122 -12.93 8.25 -9.54
CA GLN A 122 -11.92 8.37 -10.59
C GLN A 122 -10.68 9.04 -9.99
N GLY A 123 -9.78 8.25 -9.41
CA GLY A 123 -8.54 8.74 -8.81
C GLY A 123 -7.48 7.66 -8.77
#